data_AF-A0A376TE25-F1
#
_entry.id   AF-A0A376TE25-F1
#
_cell.length_a   1.000
_cell.length_b   1.000
_cell.length_c   1.000
_cell.angle_alpha   90.00
_cell.angle_beta   90.00
_cell.angle_gamma   90.00
#
_symmetry.space_group_name_H-M   'P 1'
#
loop_
_entity.id
_entity.type
_entity.pdbx_description
1 polymer ?
#
loop_
_entity_poly.entity_id
_entity_poly.type
_entity_poly.pdbx_seq_one_letter_code
_entity_poly.pdbx_strand_id
1 'polypeptide(L)'
;MMRMFNFMKSVGATPIVKAIDVPGEKLNSLEELFQKTMEEYEQRSSTLAQLADEAKELNDDSTVNFLRDLEKNSSMMVCCCKPFLMKCAVRNLRVCALCRPTNMF
;
A
#
# COMPACT_ATOMS: atom_id res chain seq x y z
N MET A 1 4.20 5.83 9.08
CA MET A 1 5.02 4.63 9.35
C MET A 1 4.89 4.27 10.83
N MET A 2 4.85 2.99 11.23
CA MET A 2 4.62 2.42 12.60
C MET A 2 3.20 1.95 12.97
N ARG A 3 2.19 2.10 12.11
CA ARG A 3 0.80 1.71 12.46
C ARG A 3 0.66 0.22 12.86
N MET A 4 1.23 -0.70 12.09
CA MET A 4 1.19 -2.15 12.39
C MET A 4 1.88 -2.47 13.73
N PHE A 5 3.08 -1.92 13.93
CA PHE A 5 3.86 -2.14 15.16
C PHE A 5 3.12 -1.61 16.40
N ASN A 6 2.52 -0.43 16.30
CA ASN A 6 1.74 0.17 17.39
C ASN A 6 0.46 -0.63 17.68
N PHE A 7 -0.23 -1.09 16.64
CA PHE A 7 -1.39 -1.97 16.79
C PHE A 7 -1.02 -3.26 17.53
N MET A 8 0.02 -3.96 17.07
CA MET A 8 0.51 -5.19 17.70
C MET A 8 0.89 -4.96 19.18
N LYS A 9 1.57 -3.86 19.50
CA LYS A 9 1.84 -3.49 20.90
C LYS A 9 0.58 -3.24 21.71
N SER A 10 -0.43 -2.58 21.13
CA SER A 10 -1.67 -2.23 21.82
C SER A 10 -2.51 -3.44 22.21
N VAL A 11 -2.42 -4.53 21.44
CA VAL A 11 -3.08 -5.82 21.74
C VAL A 11 -2.20 -6.75 22.58
N GLY A 12 -1.07 -6.27 23.10
CA GLY A 12 -0.17 -7.04 23.96
C GLY A 12 0.78 -8.00 23.22
N ALA A 13 0.86 -7.93 21.90
CA ALA A 13 1.78 -8.76 21.11
C ALA A 13 3.21 -8.21 21.16
N THR A 14 4.19 -9.08 20.85
CA THR A 14 5.62 -8.73 20.76
C THR A 14 6.06 -8.72 19.30
N PRO A 15 5.95 -7.59 18.58
CA PRO A 15 6.35 -7.51 17.18
C PRO A 15 7.86 -7.66 17.01
N ILE A 16 8.28 -8.58 16.13
CA ILE A 16 9.68 -8.81 15.77
C ILE A 16 9.96 -8.13 14.42
N VAL A 17 10.94 -7.23 14.40
CA VAL A 17 11.40 -6.58 13.16
C VAL A 17 12.50 -7.43 12.55
N LYS A 18 12.27 -7.94 11.34
CA LYS A 18 13.29 -8.64 10.56
C LYS A 18 14.04 -7.64 9.68
N ALA A 19 15.29 -7.97 9.36
CA ALA A 19 16.03 -7.24 8.33
C ALA A 19 15.27 -7.33 7.01
N ILE A 20 15.25 -6.23 6.27
CA ILE A 20 14.65 -6.16 4.94
C ILE A 20 15.80 -6.26 3.96
N ASP A 21 15.72 -7.19 3.01
CA ASP A 21 16.66 -7.23 1.89
C ASP A 21 16.42 -5.99 1.03
N VAL A 22 17.47 -5.17 0.86
CA VAL A 22 17.40 -4.04 -0.06
C VAL A 22 17.50 -4.61 -1.47
N PRO A 23 16.49 -4.42 -2.34
CA PRO A 23 16.61 -4.84 -3.73
C PRO A 23 17.81 -4.13 -4.35
N GLY A 24 18.86 -4.88 -4.67
CA GLY A 24 20.08 -4.35 -5.32
C GLY A 24 19.89 -4.05 -6.81
N GLU A 25 18.64 -3.98 -7.27
CA GLU A 25 18.32 -3.89 -8.68
C GLU A 25 18.52 -2.46 -9.18
N LYS A 26 19.46 -2.30 -10.11
CA LYS A 26 19.60 -1.07 -10.88
C LYS A 26 18.32 -0.86 -11.70
N LEU A 27 17.60 0.21 -11.40
CA LEU A 27 16.47 0.66 -12.21
C LEU A 27 17.00 1.47 -13.39
N ASN A 28 16.58 1.12 -14.60
CA ASN A 28 17.09 1.71 -15.82
C ASN A 28 16.17 2.82 -16.37
N SER A 29 14.95 2.93 -15.82
CA SER A 29 14.00 3.97 -16.20
C SER A 29 13.05 4.31 -15.06
N LEU A 30 12.41 5.48 -15.17
CA LEU A 30 11.34 5.89 -14.27
C LEU A 30 10.10 4.98 -14.41
N GLU A 31 9.85 4.48 -15.60
CA GLU A 31 8.76 3.52 -15.86
C GLU A 31 8.98 2.21 -15.09
N GLU A 32 10.22 1.69 -15.06
CA GLU A 32 10.58 0.50 -14.30
C GLU A 32 10.38 0.70 -12.79
N LEU A 33 10.73 1.90 -12.26
CA LEU A 33 10.46 2.26 -10.87
C LEU A 33 8.97 2.20 -10.56
N PHE A 34 8.13 2.84 -11.39
CA PHE A 34 6.69 2.87 -11.16
C PHE A 34 6.05 1.49 -11.31
N GLN A 35 6.50 0.68 -12.26
CA GLN A 35 6.02 -0.69 -12.46
C GLN A 35 6.30 -1.54 -11.22
N LYS A 36 7.55 -1.57 -10.74
CA LYS A 36 7.91 -2.29 -9.49
C LYS A 36 7.14 -1.77 -8.29
N THR A 37 6.98 -0.44 -8.21
CA THR A 37 6.16 0.17 -7.16
C THR A 37 4.74 -0.41 -7.19
N MET A 38 4.09 -0.50 -8.36
CA MET A 38 2.74 -1.08 -8.47
C MET A 38 2.70 -2.56 -8.10
N GLU A 39 3.69 -3.35 -8.51
CA GLU A 39 3.81 -4.76 -8.14
C GLU A 39 3.92 -4.94 -6.62
N GLU A 40 4.73 -4.12 -5.94
CA GLU A 40 4.83 -4.11 -4.48
C GLU A 40 3.49 -3.75 -3.81
N TYR A 41 2.76 -2.79 -4.36
CA TYR A 41 1.43 -2.43 -3.85
C TYR A 41 0.42 -3.57 -4.01
N GLU A 42 0.41 -4.25 -5.16
CA GLU A 42 -0.49 -5.37 -5.44
C GLU A 42 -0.17 -6.57 -4.55
N GLN A 43 1.12 -6.91 -4.41
CA GLN A 43 1.58 -7.92 -3.45
C GLN A 43 1.13 -7.59 -2.03
N ARG A 44 1.34 -6.34 -1.58
CA ARG A 44 0.91 -5.92 -0.24
C ARG A 44 -0.60 -6.02 -0.07
N SER A 45 -1.38 -5.63 -1.08
CA SER A 45 -2.85 -5.75 -1.02
C SER A 45 -3.27 -7.21 -0.86
N SER A 46 -2.66 -8.12 -1.62
CA SER A 46 -2.92 -9.56 -1.52
C SER A 46 -2.58 -10.10 -0.14
N THR A 47 -1.44 -9.72 0.43
CA THR A 47 -1.06 -10.13 1.79
C THR A 47 -2.04 -9.59 2.85
N LEU A 48 -2.47 -8.34 2.74
CA LEU A 48 -3.44 -7.76 3.68
C LEU A 48 -4.81 -8.45 3.59
N ALA A 49 -5.25 -8.82 2.39
CA ALA A 49 -6.49 -9.57 2.18
C ALA A 49 -6.42 -10.96 2.82
N GLN A 50 -5.33 -11.70 2.57
CA GLN A 50 -5.10 -13.01 3.19
C GLN A 50 -5.12 -12.94 4.73
N LEU A 51 -4.40 -11.98 5.31
CA LEU A 51 -4.39 -11.79 6.76
C LEU A 51 -5.78 -11.41 7.32
N ALA A 52 -6.59 -10.67 6.56
CA ALA A 52 -7.94 -10.33 6.97
C ALA A 52 -8.88 -11.54 6.92
N ASP A 53 -8.71 -12.43 5.94
CA ASP A 53 -9.46 -13.69 5.87
C ASP A 53 -9.08 -14.61 7.03
N GLU A 54 -7.78 -14.77 7.34
CA GLU A 54 -7.30 -15.53 8.50
C GLU A 54 -7.85 -14.97 9.82
N ALA A 55 -7.81 -13.64 10.00
CA ALA A 55 -8.35 -13.00 11.21
C ALA A 55 -9.88 -13.20 11.34
N LYS A 56 -10.60 -13.23 10.20
CA LYS A 56 -12.04 -13.48 10.18
C LYS A 56 -12.38 -14.92 10.57
N GLU A 57 -11.60 -15.91 10.13
CA GLU A 57 -11.75 -17.31 10.54
C GLU A 57 -11.56 -17.48 12.06
N LEU A 58 -10.69 -16.66 12.66
CA LEU A 58 -10.43 -16.64 14.11
C LEU A 58 -11.40 -15.75 14.90
N ASN A 59 -12.38 -15.11 14.23
CA ASN A 59 -13.30 -14.13 14.83
C ASN A 59 -12.59 -12.93 15.49
N ASP A 60 -11.44 -12.52 14.97
CA ASP A 60 -10.73 -11.31 15.41
C ASP A 60 -11.15 -10.09 14.59
N ASP A 61 -12.33 -9.57 14.91
CA ASP A 61 -12.89 -8.37 14.26
C ASP A 61 -11.98 -7.13 14.43
N SER A 62 -11.19 -7.08 15.51
CA SER A 62 -10.31 -5.95 15.78
C SER A 62 -9.17 -5.88 14.75
N THR A 63 -8.56 -7.02 14.44
CA THR A 63 -7.51 -7.15 13.43
C THR A 63 -8.09 -6.97 12.03
N VAL A 64 -9.29 -7.52 11.73
CA VAL A 64 -9.95 -7.32 10.43
C VAL A 64 -10.19 -5.83 10.14
N ASN A 65 -10.73 -5.09 11.10
CA ASN A 65 -10.99 -3.65 10.93
C ASN A 65 -9.69 -2.87 10.72
N PHE A 66 -8.66 -3.18 11.51
CA PHE A 66 -7.35 -2.55 11.38
C PHE A 66 -6.71 -2.79 10.00
N LEU A 67 -6.76 -4.03 9.48
CA LEU A 67 -6.20 -4.39 8.17
C LEU A 67 -6.94 -3.69 7.02
N ARG A 68 -8.27 -3.60 7.08
CA ARG A 68 -9.07 -2.86 6.09
C ARG A 68 -8.75 -1.37 6.08
N ASP A 69 -8.52 -0.77 7.24
CA ASP A 69 -8.13 0.64 7.32
C ASP A 69 -6.70 0.86 6.81
N LEU A 70 -5.78 -0.08 7.00
CA LEU A 70 -4.47 -0.06 6.35
C LEU A 70 -4.56 -0.13 4.82
N GLU A 71 -5.46 -0.96 4.29
CA GLU A 71 -5.66 -1.12 2.85
C GLU A 71 -6.22 0.17 2.19
N LYS A 72 -7.22 0.82 2.81
CA LYS A 72 -7.78 2.10 2.31
C LYS A 72 -6.75 3.21 2.12
N ASN A 73 -5.75 3.27 3.01
CA ASN A 73 -4.67 4.25 2.89
C ASN A 73 -3.72 3.93 1.72
N SER A 74 -3.56 2.64 1.40
CA SER A 74 -2.71 2.16 0.31
C SER A 74 -3.37 2.35 -1.05
N SER A 75 -4.68 2.13 -1.16
CA SER A 75 -5.44 2.25 -2.41
C SER A 75 -5.45 3.68 -2.96
N MET A 76 -5.42 4.70 -2.09
CA MET A 76 -5.27 6.11 -2.48
C MET A 76 -3.95 6.36 -3.23
N MET A 77 -2.85 5.76 -2.79
CA MET A 77 -1.54 5.92 -3.44
C MET A 77 -1.48 5.19 -4.80
N VAL A 78 -2.05 3.98 -4.88
CA VAL A 78 -2.18 3.22 -6.13
C VAL A 78 -3.04 3.98 -7.14
N CYS A 79 -4.14 4.59 -6.69
CA CYS A 79 -5.01 5.44 -7.51
C CYS A 79 -4.25 6.64 -8.09
N CYS A 80 -3.26 7.19 -7.39
CA CYS A 80 -2.45 8.30 -7.87
C CYS A 80 -1.35 7.85 -8.85
N CYS A 81 -0.77 6.66 -8.65
CA CYS A 81 0.34 6.16 -9.46
C CYS A 81 -0.11 5.50 -10.77
N LYS A 82 -1.23 4.75 -10.79
CA LYS A 82 -1.77 4.11 -12.00
C LYS A 82 -1.98 5.10 -13.17
N PRO A 83 -2.55 6.30 -12.95
CA PRO A 83 -2.66 7.32 -14.00
C PRO A 83 -1.32 7.87 -14.48
N PHE A 84 -0.25 7.81 -13.68
CA PHE A 84 1.08 8.29 -14.08
C PHE A 84 1.74 7.31 -15.05
N LEU A 85 1.70 6.00 -14.74
CA LEU A 85 2.12 4.94 -15.67
C LEU A 85 1.33 4.98 -16.99
N MET A 86 0.01 5.12 -16.90
CA MET A 86 -0.88 5.19 -18.07
C MET A 86 -0.61 6.43 -18.94
N LYS A 87 -0.17 7.55 -18.35
CA LYS A 87 0.20 8.78 -19.07
C LYS A 87 1.60 8.75 -19.67
N CYS A 88 2.53 7.96 -19.12
CA CYS A 88 3.80 7.70 -19.78
C CYS A 88 3.61 6.86 -21.06
N ALA A 89 2.62 5.96 -21.09
CA ALA A 89 2.25 5.21 -22.29
C ALA A 89 1.51 6.04 -23.35
N VAL A 90 0.76 7.09 -22.94
CA VAL A 90 -0.05 7.92 -23.85
C VAL A 90 0.34 9.38 -23.68
N ARG A 91 1.09 9.93 -24.65
CA ARG A 91 1.30 11.37 -24.86
C ARG A 91 -0.05 12.09 -25.00
N ASN A 92 -0.78 12.36 -23.93
CA ASN A 92 -1.76 13.45 -23.89
C ASN A 92 -2.29 13.73 -22.49
N LEU A 93 -2.27 15.01 -22.18
CA LEU A 93 -2.56 15.63 -20.90
C LEU A 93 -4.07 15.53 -20.58
N ARG A 94 -4.43 14.90 -19.46
CA ARG A 94 -5.64 15.21 -18.67
C ARG A 94 -5.47 14.67 -17.25
N VAL A 95 -5.32 15.59 -16.30
CA VAL A 95 -5.08 15.34 -14.87
C VAL A 95 -6.22 14.51 -14.28
N CYS A 96 -5.89 13.49 -13.48
CA CYS A 96 -6.88 12.65 -12.81
C CYS A 96 -7.58 13.52 -11.74
N ALA A 97 -8.90 13.66 -11.82
CA ALA A 97 -9.69 14.55 -10.96
C ALA A 97 -9.66 14.15 -9.45
N LEU A 98 -9.09 12.99 -9.12
CA LEU A 98 -8.97 12.47 -7.75
C LEU A 98 -7.72 12.96 -7.00
N CYS A 99 -6.77 13.63 -7.68
CA CYS A 99 -5.63 14.28 -7.03
C CYS A 99 -5.91 15.75 -6.67
N ARG A 100 -7.13 16.10 -6.22
CA ARG A 100 -7.36 17.41 -5.60
C ARG A 100 -6.98 17.31 -4.12
N PRO A 101 -6.00 18.08 -3.62
CA PRO A 101 -5.92 18.31 -2.18
C PRO A 101 -7.21 19.03 -1.78
N THR A 102 -8.06 18.37 -1.00
CA THR A 102 -9.11 19.09 -0.25
C THR A 102 -8.41 20.08 0.66
N ASN A 103 -8.57 21.36 0.32
CA ASN A 103 -8.17 22.58 1.01
C ASN A 103 -7.48 22.41 2.36
N MET A 104 -6.22 22.83 2.41
CA MET A 104 -5.60 23.40 3.60
C MET A 104 -5.86 24.91 3.57
N PHE A 105 -6.99 25.32 4.13
CA PHE A 105 -7.27 26.66 4.68
C PHE A 105 -8.22 26.48 5.86
#